data_AF-A0A061SWZ5-F1
#
_entry.id   AF-A0A061SWZ5-F1
#
_cell.length_a   1.000
_cell.length_b   1.000
_cell.length_c   1.000
_cell.angle_alpha   90.00
_cell.angle_beta   90.00
_cell.angle_gamma   90.00
#
_symmetry.space_group_name_H-M   'P 1'
#
loop_
_entity.id
_entity.type
_entity.pdbx_description
1 polymer ?
#
loop_
_entity_poly.entity_id
_entity_poly.type
_entity_poly.pdbx_seq_one_letter_code
_entity_poly.pdbx_strand_id
1 'polypeptide(L)'
;MSERTGINQYQKLIDDLRRAKESIAAFSGLGRETLAPSDLRLVDEQVVGTGRLAKFIDNVALTWYLNRSQLNAAVEEKIEEAGTPVRAPLVEARKVIERRREFAQRRDHLFLPGERLPSGPSVIMLNRGLRITLHEWEPRRMEWLILDEDAAELRGAAKELARALATCTSVCLETGRAFAFAVGEFGPELILPEQWQRRSKLKGNHRYLLKAELPSLKARQRAGPTTRVQADSMEQAIKALEAVYAQFSPAKKVKKATAVAVFVSLFGLSKTSFEKTVWKDAKVPLWRKQGTVPDDREVSVAELRAALVGLNETGEVSFR
;
A
#
# COMPACT_ATOMS: atom_id res chain seq x y z
N MET A 1 41.46 1.77 -17.68
CA MET A 1 40.86 1.29 -16.41
C MET A 1 39.68 2.14 -15.90
N SER A 2 39.16 3.11 -16.67
CA SER A 2 38.09 4.03 -16.20
C SER A 2 36.66 3.61 -16.61
N GLU A 3 36.48 2.69 -17.57
CA GLU A 3 35.15 2.33 -18.11
C GLU A 3 34.44 1.24 -17.30
N ARG A 4 35.19 0.27 -16.72
CA ARG A 4 34.60 -0.82 -15.91
C ARG A 4 33.99 -0.33 -14.59
N THR A 5 34.46 0.79 -14.05
CA THR A 5 33.90 1.42 -12.84
C THR A 5 32.60 2.17 -13.13
N GLY A 6 32.41 2.73 -14.33
CA GLY A 6 31.19 3.43 -14.74
C GLY A 6 30.00 2.49 -14.98
N ILE A 7 30.24 1.36 -15.67
CA ILE A 7 29.21 0.33 -15.92
C ILE A 7 28.63 -0.21 -14.61
N ASN A 8 29.49 -0.40 -13.60
CA ASN A 8 29.09 -0.93 -12.30
C ASN A 8 28.24 0.07 -11.47
N GLN A 9 28.38 1.37 -11.73
CA GLN A 9 27.61 2.42 -11.04
C GLN A 9 26.20 2.57 -11.61
N TYR A 10 26.02 2.42 -12.93
CA TYR A 10 24.68 2.50 -13.54
C TYR A 10 23.83 1.29 -13.21
N GLN A 11 24.41 0.09 -13.24
CA GLN A 11 23.68 -1.12 -12.88
C GLN A 11 23.16 -1.04 -11.44
N LYS A 12 24.01 -0.59 -10.50
CA LYS A 12 23.60 -0.39 -9.11
C LYS A 12 22.44 0.59 -9.00
N LEU A 13 22.50 1.72 -9.70
CA LEU A 13 21.43 2.72 -9.67
C LEU A 13 20.12 2.19 -10.28
N ILE A 14 20.19 1.41 -11.35
CA ILE A 14 19.04 0.73 -11.96
C ILE A 14 18.42 -0.25 -10.96
N ASP A 15 19.24 -1.04 -10.29
CA ASP A 15 18.79 -2.03 -9.30
C ASP A 15 18.15 -1.33 -8.09
N ASP A 16 18.72 -0.22 -7.62
CA ASP A 16 18.16 0.59 -6.54
C ASP A 16 16.78 1.16 -6.92
N LEU A 17 16.61 1.66 -8.15
CA LEU A 17 15.32 2.13 -8.67
C LEU A 17 14.30 0.99 -8.78
N ARG A 18 14.72 -0.20 -9.23
CA ARG A 18 13.86 -1.39 -9.34
C ARG A 18 13.41 -1.88 -7.95
N ARG A 19 14.34 -1.94 -6.98
CA ARG A 19 14.02 -2.29 -5.58
C ARG A 19 13.06 -1.28 -4.96
N ALA A 20 13.23 0.01 -5.22
CA ALA A 20 12.30 1.04 -4.76
C ALA A 20 10.90 0.84 -5.37
N LYS A 21 10.82 0.54 -6.68
CA LYS A 21 9.56 0.23 -7.37
C LYS A 21 8.85 -0.99 -6.74
N GLU A 22 9.58 -2.08 -6.54
CA GLU A 22 9.03 -3.30 -5.93
C GLU A 22 8.54 -3.07 -4.51
N SER A 23 9.33 -2.34 -3.71
CA SER A 23 8.95 -1.94 -2.36
C SER A 23 7.66 -1.12 -2.37
N ILE A 24 7.57 -0.11 -3.24
CA ILE A 24 6.35 0.74 -3.39
C ILE A 24 5.15 -0.08 -3.86
N ALA A 25 5.33 -1.05 -4.75
CA ALA A 25 4.26 -1.93 -5.17
C ALA A 25 3.77 -2.80 -3.99
N ALA A 26 4.70 -3.31 -3.17
CA ALA A 26 4.37 -4.03 -1.95
C ALA A 26 3.66 -3.15 -0.91
N PHE A 27 4.12 -1.91 -0.72
CA PHE A 27 3.46 -0.89 0.10
C PHE A 27 2.04 -0.58 -0.37
N SER A 28 1.83 -0.48 -1.68
CA SER A 28 0.52 -0.19 -2.28
C SER A 28 -0.42 -1.40 -2.13
N GLY A 29 0.09 -2.62 -2.30
CA GLY A 29 -0.67 -3.87 -2.15
C GLY A 29 -1.09 -4.18 -0.71
N LEU A 30 -0.44 -3.57 0.28
CA LEU A 30 -0.83 -3.61 1.70
C LEU A 30 -2.12 -2.84 2.00
N GLY A 31 -2.61 -2.02 1.06
CA GLY A 31 -3.75 -1.14 1.26
C GLY A 31 -5.13 -1.74 0.99
N ARG A 32 -5.26 -3.01 0.62
CA ARG A 32 -6.56 -3.57 0.19
C ARG A 32 -7.62 -3.69 1.29
N GLU A 33 -7.27 -3.56 2.57
CA GLU A 33 -8.24 -3.49 3.66
C GLU A 33 -8.11 -2.14 4.37
N THR A 34 -8.87 -1.15 3.92
CA THR A 34 -9.44 -0.12 4.80
C THR A 34 -10.66 0.43 4.07
N LEU A 35 -11.80 -0.19 4.31
CA LEU A 35 -13.06 0.49 4.17
C LEU A 35 -13.02 1.63 5.19
N ALA A 36 -12.70 2.85 4.74
CA ALA A 36 -12.94 4.06 5.52
C ALA A 36 -14.33 4.71 5.29
N PRO A 37 -15.47 4.00 5.10
CA PRO A 37 -16.78 4.63 5.15
C PRO A 37 -17.07 5.37 6.44
N SER A 38 -16.54 4.92 7.59
CA SER A 38 -16.79 5.57 8.90
C SER A 38 -16.15 6.94 8.98
N ASP A 39 -14.88 7.05 8.60
CA ASP A 39 -14.13 8.29 8.68
C ASP A 39 -14.56 9.27 7.58
N LEU A 40 -14.90 8.77 6.39
CA LEU A 40 -15.54 9.56 5.34
C LEU A 40 -16.91 10.06 5.79
N ARG A 41 -17.74 9.22 6.44
CA ARG A 41 -19.03 9.64 7.00
C ARG A 41 -18.87 10.68 8.09
N LEU A 42 -17.89 10.55 8.99
CA LEU A 42 -17.64 11.57 10.02
C LEU A 42 -17.23 12.91 9.40
N VAL A 43 -16.40 12.89 8.36
CA VAL A 43 -16.02 14.11 7.63
C VAL A 43 -17.23 14.68 6.87
N ASP A 44 -18.03 13.84 6.21
CA ASP A 44 -19.23 14.24 5.47
C ASP A 44 -20.31 14.79 6.41
N GLU A 45 -20.58 14.14 7.55
CA GLU A 45 -21.52 14.57 8.59
C GLU A 45 -21.09 15.88 9.25
N GLN A 46 -19.78 16.07 9.52
CA GLN A 46 -19.27 17.34 10.04
C GLN A 46 -19.36 18.48 9.03
N VAL A 47 -19.12 18.21 7.75
CA VAL A 47 -19.16 19.21 6.67
C VAL A 47 -20.61 19.57 6.28
N VAL A 48 -21.49 18.57 6.13
CA VAL A 48 -22.90 18.74 5.75
C VAL A 48 -23.75 19.22 6.94
N GLY A 49 -23.57 18.63 8.13
CA GLY A 49 -24.41 18.90 9.30
C GLY A 49 -24.20 20.27 9.94
N THR A 50 -23.03 20.88 9.76
CA THR A 50 -22.76 22.20 10.35
C THR A 50 -23.00 23.37 9.40
N GLY A 51 -23.23 23.11 8.11
CA GLY A 51 -23.34 24.14 7.07
C GLY A 51 -22.13 25.07 6.98
N ARG A 52 -21.05 24.77 7.71
CA ARG A 52 -19.84 25.54 7.79
C ARG A 52 -18.74 24.69 7.20
N LEU A 53 -18.09 25.27 6.20
CA LEU A 53 -16.75 24.93 5.77
C LEU A 53 -15.94 24.49 6.98
N ALA A 54 -15.65 23.20 7.06
CA ALA A 54 -14.73 22.69 8.04
C ALA A 54 -13.44 23.49 7.81
N LYS A 55 -13.11 24.42 8.71
CA LYS A 55 -11.79 25.02 8.78
C LYS A 55 -10.82 24.04 9.43
N PHE A 56 -11.31 22.88 9.88
CA PHE A 56 -10.57 21.88 10.64
C PHE A 56 -11.09 20.46 10.38
N ILE A 57 -10.22 19.46 10.45
CA ILE A 57 -10.59 18.06 10.72
C ILE A 57 -10.00 17.72 12.09
N ASP A 58 -10.84 17.36 13.07
CA ASP A 58 -10.47 17.31 14.48
C ASP A 58 -9.82 18.64 14.93
N ASN A 59 -8.57 18.61 15.43
CA ASN A 59 -7.80 19.80 15.82
C ASN A 59 -6.91 20.37 14.68
N VAL A 60 -7.01 19.84 13.45
CA VAL A 60 -6.10 20.17 12.34
C VAL A 60 -6.75 21.18 11.41
N ALA A 61 -6.20 22.39 11.33
CA ALA A 61 -6.72 23.42 10.42
C ALA A 61 -6.60 23.00 8.94
N LEU A 62 -7.71 23.08 8.19
CA LEU A 62 -7.84 22.83 6.76
C LEU A 62 -7.19 23.93 5.88
N THR A 63 -6.34 24.79 6.44
CA THR A 63 -5.56 25.81 5.69
C THR A 63 -4.41 25.24 4.86
N TRP A 64 -4.24 23.91 4.80
CA TRP A 64 -3.07 23.25 4.19
C TRP A 64 -3.48 22.25 3.12
N TYR A 65 -4.03 22.78 2.04
CA TYR A 65 -4.44 22.00 0.89
C TYR A 65 -3.27 21.74 -0.07
N LEU A 66 -2.80 20.50 -0.13
CA LEU A 66 -1.76 20.09 -1.07
C LEU A 66 -2.31 20.18 -2.50
N ASN A 67 -1.56 20.71 -3.44
CA ASN A 67 -1.79 20.47 -4.86
C ASN A 67 -1.34 19.03 -5.23
N ARG A 68 -1.62 18.56 -6.45
CA ARG A 68 -1.28 17.19 -6.86
C ARG A 68 0.22 16.87 -6.73
N SER A 69 1.09 17.84 -7.01
CA SER A 69 2.54 17.68 -6.89
C SER A 69 2.97 17.57 -5.42
N GLN A 70 2.37 18.39 -4.55
CA GLN A 70 2.64 18.36 -3.11
C GLN A 70 2.12 17.08 -2.47
N LEU A 71 0.97 16.55 -2.91
CA LEU A 71 0.48 15.24 -2.48
C LEU A 71 1.47 14.13 -2.85
N ASN A 72 1.95 14.11 -4.10
CA ASN A 72 2.94 13.12 -4.54
C ASN A 72 4.23 13.22 -3.69
N ALA A 73 4.69 14.44 -3.38
CA ALA A 73 5.88 14.66 -2.57
C ALA A 73 5.70 14.19 -1.12
N ALA A 74 4.52 14.40 -0.54
CA ALA A 74 4.18 13.92 0.82
C ALA A 74 4.07 12.38 0.87
N VAL A 75 3.48 11.76 -0.16
CA VAL A 75 3.44 10.29 -0.29
C VAL A 75 4.85 9.72 -0.39
N GLU A 76 5.70 10.34 -1.21
CA GLU A 76 7.11 9.97 -1.35
C GLU A 76 7.86 10.09 -0.01
N GLU A 77 7.71 11.21 0.70
CA GLU A 77 8.34 11.42 2.02
C GLU A 77 8.00 10.32 3.02
N LYS A 78 6.73 9.93 3.07
CA LYS A 78 6.27 8.84 3.95
C LYS A 78 6.82 7.47 3.56
N ILE A 79 7.02 7.21 2.27
CA ILE A 79 7.68 5.98 1.80
C ILE A 79 9.16 5.97 2.23
N GLU A 80 9.83 7.13 2.19
CA GLU A 80 11.20 7.29 2.63
C GLU A 80 11.36 7.17 4.15
N GLU A 81 10.48 7.79 4.94
CA GLU A 81 10.40 7.62 6.40
C GLU A 81 10.23 6.14 6.78
N ALA A 82 9.50 5.38 5.94
CA ALA A 82 9.28 3.97 6.11
C ALA A 82 10.49 3.09 5.72
N GLY A 83 11.58 3.69 5.22
CA GLY A 83 12.86 3.03 4.97
C GLY A 83 13.12 2.64 3.52
N THR A 84 12.30 3.10 2.56
CA THR A 84 12.59 2.92 1.11
C THR A 84 13.13 4.21 0.52
N PRO A 85 14.41 4.30 0.13
CA PRO A 85 14.94 5.49 -0.52
C PRO A 85 14.36 5.65 -1.94
N VAL A 86 13.89 6.85 -2.29
CA VAL A 86 13.23 7.12 -3.58
C VAL A 86 13.82 8.35 -4.26
N ARG A 87 13.93 9.47 -3.55
CA ARG A 87 14.39 10.77 -4.06
C ARG A 87 15.82 10.71 -4.52
N ALA A 88 16.73 10.21 -3.68
CA ALA A 88 18.15 10.18 -4.00
C ALA A 88 18.46 9.37 -5.28
N PRO A 89 17.97 8.12 -5.44
CA PRO A 89 18.12 7.39 -6.70
C PRO A 89 17.50 8.11 -7.91
N LEU A 90 16.31 8.70 -7.77
CA LEU A 90 15.66 9.43 -8.87
C LEU A 90 16.43 10.69 -9.30
N VAL A 91 16.94 11.46 -8.35
CA VAL A 91 17.72 12.67 -8.61
C VAL A 91 19.01 12.30 -9.34
N GLU A 92 19.72 11.28 -8.88
CA GLU A 92 20.95 10.84 -9.53
C GLU A 92 20.69 10.30 -10.93
N ALA A 93 19.62 9.51 -11.12
CA ALA A 93 19.23 9.01 -12.43
C ALA A 93 18.93 10.15 -13.41
N ARG A 94 18.23 11.20 -12.98
CA ARG A 94 17.97 12.39 -13.81
C ARG A 94 19.26 13.10 -14.22
N LYS A 95 20.21 13.28 -13.30
CA LYS A 95 21.50 13.89 -13.60
C LYS A 95 22.31 13.08 -14.61
N VAL A 96 22.29 11.75 -14.50
CA VAL A 96 22.97 10.88 -15.47
C VAL A 96 22.30 10.97 -16.83
N ILE A 97 20.96 10.88 -16.89
CA ILE A 97 20.20 10.99 -18.15
C ILE A 97 20.46 12.34 -18.82
N GLU A 98 20.50 13.44 -18.07
CA GLU A 98 20.77 14.77 -18.65
C GLU A 98 22.16 14.84 -19.26
N ARG A 99 23.20 14.37 -18.54
CA ARG A 99 24.56 14.27 -19.09
C ARG A 99 24.62 13.42 -20.35
N ARG A 100 23.84 12.34 -20.41
CA ARG A 100 23.81 11.43 -21.58
C ARG A 100 23.03 12.00 -22.76
N ARG A 101 22.19 13.02 -22.58
CA ARG A 101 21.51 13.70 -23.70
C ARG A 101 22.48 14.36 -24.66
N GLU A 102 23.60 14.86 -24.17
CA GLU A 102 24.63 15.52 -24.99
C GLU A 102 25.26 14.56 -26.00
N PHE A 103 25.27 13.26 -25.69
CA PHE A 103 25.82 12.21 -26.54
C PHE A 103 24.73 11.48 -27.37
N ALA A 104 23.47 11.88 -27.22
CA ALA A 104 22.36 11.21 -27.87
C ALA A 104 22.27 11.57 -29.36
N GLN A 105 21.87 10.62 -30.18
CA GLN A 105 21.68 10.87 -31.61
C GLN A 105 20.40 11.67 -31.84
N ARG A 106 20.51 12.84 -32.44
CA ARG A 106 19.35 13.65 -32.83
C ARG A 106 18.78 13.16 -34.16
N ARG A 107 17.46 13.05 -34.22
CA ARG A 107 16.68 12.72 -35.41
C ARG A 107 15.59 13.75 -35.60
N ASP A 108 15.30 14.04 -36.86
CA ASP A 108 14.25 14.94 -37.31
C ASP A 108 13.55 14.26 -38.50
N HIS A 109 12.22 14.17 -38.43
CA HIS A 109 11.41 13.50 -39.45
C HIS A 109 10.05 14.16 -39.58
N LEU A 110 9.56 14.21 -40.81
CA LEU A 110 8.21 14.63 -41.14
C LEU A 110 7.29 13.41 -41.13
N PHE A 111 6.51 13.24 -40.06
CA PHE A 111 5.57 12.14 -39.95
C PHE A 111 4.33 12.39 -40.78
N LEU A 112 4.00 11.46 -41.66
CA LEU A 112 2.76 11.49 -42.42
C LEU A 112 1.58 11.00 -41.55
N PRO A 113 0.34 11.42 -41.88
CA PRO A 113 -0.90 10.81 -41.40
C PRO A 113 -0.84 9.28 -41.28
N GLY A 114 -0.98 8.76 -40.06
CA GLY A 114 -1.00 7.32 -39.79
C GLY A 114 0.37 6.67 -39.50
N GLU A 115 1.48 7.39 -39.66
CA GLU A 115 2.80 6.88 -39.27
C GLU A 115 2.94 6.78 -37.74
N ARG A 116 3.60 5.72 -37.29
CA ARG A 116 3.82 5.50 -35.85
C ARG A 116 4.95 6.39 -35.36
N LEU A 117 4.65 7.23 -34.37
CA LEU A 117 5.66 8.03 -33.70
C LEU A 117 6.66 7.14 -32.94
N PRO A 118 7.95 7.50 -32.93
CA PRO A 118 8.97 6.80 -32.17
C PRO A 118 8.60 6.89 -30.69
N SER A 119 8.64 5.74 -30.03
CA SER A 119 8.26 5.63 -28.63
C SER A 119 9.17 4.64 -27.93
N GLY A 120 9.36 4.83 -26.64
CA GLY A 120 10.18 3.93 -25.84
C GLY A 120 11.04 4.64 -24.79
N PRO A 121 11.79 3.85 -24.01
CA PRO A 121 12.69 4.37 -22.98
C PRO A 121 13.93 5.05 -23.58
N SER A 122 14.38 4.66 -24.77
CA SER A 122 15.51 5.28 -25.49
C SER A 122 15.17 6.60 -26.19
N VAL A 123 13.89 6.92 -26.36
CA VAL A 123 13.46 8.08 -27.16
C VAL A 123 13.06 9.26 -26.25
N ILE A 124 13.64 10.44 -26.52
CA ILE A 124 13.26 11.71 -25.92
C ILE A 124 12.78 12.67 -27.01
N MET A 125 11.48 12.98 -27.03
CA MET A 125 10.91 13.99 -27.93
C MET A 125 11.36 15.39 -27.48
N LEU A 126 11.95 16.17 -28.38
CA LEU A 126 12.42 17.53 -28.12
C LEU A 126 11.33 18.57 -28.40
N ASN A 127 10.61 18.40 -29.51
CA ASN A 127 9.50 19.26 -29.85
C ASN A 127 8.22 18.43 -29.95
N ARG A 128 7.39 18.49 -28.91
CA ARG A 128 6.00 18.05 -29.02
C ARG A 128 5.29 19.19 -29.73
N GLY A 129 5.34 19.25 -31.07
CA GLY A 129 4.68 20.32 -31.84
C GLY A 129 3.29 20.64 -31.28
N LEU A 130 2.86 21.90 -31.35
CA LEU A 130 1.60 22.36 -30.77
C LEU A 130 0.47 21.33 -30.92
N ARG A 131 -0.35 21.14 -29.87
CA ARG A 131 -1.56 20.32 -29.95
C ARG A 131 -2.49 20.96 -30.98
N ILE A 132 -2.41 20.50 -32.21
CA ILE A 132 -3.42 20.80 -33.21
C ILE A 132 -4.64 19.94 -32.85
N THR A 133 -5.77 20.62 -32.73
CA THR A 133 -7.10 20.07 -32.48
C THR A 133 -7.39 18.86 -33.39
N LEU A 134 -8.24 17.95 -32.92
CA LEU A 134 -8.55 16.59 -33.44
C LEU A 134 -8.94 16.48 -34.94
N HIS A 135 -8.87 17.53 -35.75
CA HIS A 135 -9.44 17.58 -37.10
C HIS A 135 -8.44 17.91 -38.23
N GLU A 136 -7.16 18.11 -37.93
CA GLU A 136 -6.15 18.34 -38.99
C GLU A 136 -5.13 17.19 -39.01
N TRP A 137 -5.34 16.25 -39.94
CA TRP A 137 -4.40 15.18 -40.26
C TRP A 137 -3.31 15.73 -41.20
N GLU A 138 -2.47 16.63 -40.68
CA GLU A 138 -1.35 17.19 -41.46
C GLU A 138 -0.02 16.50 -41.13
N PRO A 139 0.93 16.47 -42.08
CA PRO A 139 2.29 16.02 -41.83
C PRO A 139 2.94 16.81 -40.69
N ARG A 140 3.48 16.12 -39.69
CA ARG A 140 4.03 16.76 -38.49
C ARG A 140 5.53 16.53 -38.39
N ARG A 141 6.30 17.62 -38.46
CA ARG A 141 7.75 17.57 -38.23
C ARG A 141 8.03 17.38 -36.74
N MET A 142 8.79 16.35 -36.41
CA MET A 142 9.09 15.98 -35.03
C MET A 142 10.58 15.77 -34.86
N GLU A 143 11.12 16.31 -33.78
CA GLU A 143 12.52 16.11 -33.40
C GLU A 143 12.61 15.26 -32.14
N TRP A 144 13.54 14.31 -32.13
CA TRP A 144 13.81 13.47 -30.97
C TRP A 144 15.28 13.09 -30.84
N LEU A 145 15.65 12.70 -29.61
CA LEU A 145 16.94 12.10 -29.30
C LEU A 145 16.78 10.60 -29.10
N ILE A 146 17.77 9.84 -29.56
CA ILE A 146 17.95 8.41 -29.29
C ILE A 146 19.11 8.28 -28.30
N LEU A 147 18.78 7.84 -27.09
CA LEU A 147 19.74 7.52 -26.04
C LEU A 147 20.40 6.17 -26.30
N ASP A 148 21.62 6.01 -25.79
CA ASP A 148 22.28 4.72 -25.66
C ASP A 148 21.52 3.77 -24.72
N GLU A 149 21.89 2.49 -24.76
CA GLU A 149 21.22 1.40 -24.06
C GLU A 149 21.18 1.59 -22.54
N ASP A 150 22.31 1.98 -21.93
CA ASP A 150 22.41 2.21 -20.48
C ASP A 150 21.49 3.36 -20.02
N ALA A 151 21.54 4.49 -20.73
CA ALA A 151 20.69 5.65 -20.44
C ALA A 151 19.21 5.36 -20.70
N ALA A 152 18.91 4.52 -21.70
CA ALA A 152 17.56 4.06 -21.97
C ALA A 152 17.04 3.16 -20.84
N GLU A 153 17.82 2.18 -20.39
CA GLU A 153 17.43 1.29 -19.30
C GLU A 153 17.21 2.06 -17.99
N LEU A 154 18.12 2.97 -17.65
CA LEU A 154 18.01 3.85 -16.49
C LEU A 154 16.75 4.73 -16.56
N ARG A 155 16.47 5.33 -17.72
CA ARG A 155 15.25 6.11 -17.94
C ARG A 155 13.99 5.24 -17.84
N GLY A 156 14.07 3.99 -18.32
CA GLY A 156 13.02 2.99 -18.16
C GLY A 156 12.70 2.75 -16.69
N ALA A 157 13.71 2.38 -15.89
CA ALA A 157 13.57 2.13 -14.46
C ALA A 157 13.00 3.35 -13.70
N ALA A 158 13.53 4.56 -13.96
CA ALA A 158 13.03 5.79 -13.35
C ALA A 158 11.56 6.07 -13.70
N LYS A 159 11.15 5.80 -14.94
CA LYS A 159 9.75 5.96 -15.38
C LYS A 159 8.82 4.94 -14.72
N GLU A 160 9.28 3.71 -14.53
CA GLU A 160 8.52 2.68 -13.82
C GLU A 160 8.33 3.01 -12.33
N LEU A 161 9.37 3.51 -11.67
CA LEU A 161 9.29 4.00 -10.30
C LEU A 161 8.29 5.16 -10.18
N ALA A 162 8.36 6.14 -11.08
CA ALA A 162 7.41 7.25 -11.11
C ALA A 162 5.95 6.77 -11.33
N ARG A 163 5.75 5.74 -12.16
CA ARG A 163 4.44 5.09 -12.32
C ARG A 163 3.99 4.39 -11.04
N ALA A 164 4.89 3.69 -10.34
CA ALA A 164 4.57 3.04 -9.07
C ALA A 164 4.14 4.06 -8.00
N LEU A 165 4.82 5.21 -7.89
CA LEU A 165 4.42 6.32 -7.01
C LEU A 165 3.04 6.87 -7.36
N ALA A 166 2.75 7.07 -8.66
CA ALA A 166 1.45 7.54 -9.11
C ALA A 166 0.33 6.53 -8.79
N THR A 167 0.59 5.24 -8.98
CA THR A 167 -0.32 4.16 -8.58
C THR A 167 -0.53 4.18 -7.06
N CYS A 168 0.53 4.29 -6.27
CA CYS A 168 0.44 4.35 -4.81
C CYS A 168 -0.42 5.53 -4.34
N THR A 169 -0.20 6.72 -4.92
CA THR A 169 -1.01 7.91 -4.63
C THR A 169 -2.48 7.70 -5.00
N SER A 170 -2.75 6.97 -6.08
CA SER A 170 -4.11 6.66 -6.52
C SER A 170 -4.79 5.67 -5.57
N VAL A 171 -4.07 4.66 -5.10
CA VAL A 171 -4.51 3.73 -4.05
C VAL A 171 -4.81 4.48 -2.74
N CYS A 172 -3.99 5.47 -2.37
CA CYS A 172 -4.24 6.28 -1.18
C CYS A 172 -5.55 7.06 -1.29
N LEU A 173 -5.86 7.58 -2.48
CA LEU A 173 -7.16 8.16 -2.74
C LEU A 173 -8.21 7.06 -2.61
N GLU A 174 -8.20 6.02 -3.45
CA GLU A 174 -9.23 4.96 -3.47
C GLU A 174 -9.56 4.34 -2.10
N THR A 175 -8.60 4.27 -1.20
CA THR A 175 -8.75 3.69 0.16
C THR A 175 -9.13 4.70 1.24
N GLY A 176 -9.35 5.98 0.89
CA GLY A 176 -9.73 7.05 1.83
C GLY A 176 -8.58 7.53 2.72
N ARG A 177 -7.33 7.22 2.35
CA ARG A 177 -6.11 7.62 3.06
C ARG A 177 -5.65 9.04 2.71
N ALA A 178 -6.03 9.47 1.51
CA ALA A 178 -5.99 10.86 1.09
C ALA A 178 -7.40 11.30 0.69
N PHE A 179 -7.76 12.52 1.02
CA PHE A 179 -9.01 13.15 0.62
C PHE A 179 -8.75 14.18 -0.46
N ALA A 180 -9.70 14.31 -1.38
CA ALA A 180 -9.67 15.32 -2.42
C ALA A 180 -10.81 16.32 -2.19
N PHE A 181 -10.54 17.60 -2.39
CA PHE A 181 -11.46 18.70 -2.23
C PHE A 181 -11.51 19.53 -3.52
N ALA A 182 -12.70 19.84 -4.00
CA ALA A 182 -12.92 20.80 -5.08
C ALA A 182 -13.08 22.20 -4.49
N VAL A 183 -12.33 23.19 -4.97
CA VAL A 183 -12.52 24.58 -4.55
C VAL A 183 -13.67 25.17 -5.35
N GLY A 184 -14.83 25.32 -4.72
CA GLY A 184 -16.02 25.95 -5.29
C GLY A 184 -16.21 27.40 -4.86
N GLU A 185 -17.23 28.06 -5.40
CA GLU A 185 -17.61 29.44 -5.09
C GLU A 185 -18.01 29.61 -3.61
N PHE A 186 -18.62 28.57 -3.03
CA PHE A 186 -19.03 28.52 -1.63
C PHE A 186 -17.97 27.84 -0.73
N GLY A 187 -16.77 27.58 -1.27
CA GLY A 187 -15.61 27.02 -0.60
C GLY A 187 -15.28 25.56 -0.97
N PRO A 188 -14.31 24.93 -0.27
CA PRO A 188 -13.89 23.55 -0.54
C PRO A 188 -14.96 22.49 -0.24
N GLU A 189 -15.29 21.69 -1.26
CA GLU A 189 -16.22 20.56 -1.19
C GLU A 189 -15.45 19.24 -1.25
N LEU A 190 -15.78 18.29 -0.35
CA LEU A 190 -15.17 16.95 -0.38
C LEU A 190 -15.64 16.18 -1.62
N ILE A 191 -14.69 15.59 -2.33
CA ILE A 191 -14.96 14.70 -3.46
C ILE A 191 -15.01 13.28 -2.93
N LEU A 192 -16.13 12.58 -3.12
CA LEU A 192 -16.31 11.21 -2.65
C LEU A 192 -15.53 10.18 -3.49
N PRO A 193 -15.19 9.00 -2.92
CA PRO A 193 -14.42 7.96 -3.60
C PRO A 193 -14.97 7.50 -4.95
N GLU A 194 -16.29 7.39 -5.05
CA GLU A 194 -17.00 7.00 -6.28
C GLU A 194 -16.74 7.99 -7.43
N GLN A 195 -16.44 9.24 -7.10
CA GLN A 195 -16.12 10.30 -8.06
C GLN A 195 -14.62 10.30 -8.45
N TRP A 196 -13.76 9.60 -7.68
CA TRP A 196 -12.32 9.44 -7.98
C TRP A 196 -12.07 8.37 -9.05
N GLN A 197 -12.83 7.27 -9.01
CA GLN A 197 -12.58 6.07 -9.85
C GLN A 197 -12.82 6.29 -11.34
N ARG A 198 -13.53 7.35 -11.73
CA ARG A 198 -13.57 7.78 -13.14
C ARG A 198 -12.21 8.41 -13.44
N ARG A 199 -11.26 7.58 -13.92
CA ARG A 199 -9.83 7.76 -14.28
C ARG A 199 -9.34 9.14 -14.80
N SER A 200 -10.22 10.13 -14.96
CA SER A 200 -9.98 11.46 -15.51
C SER A 200 -10.63 12.62 -14.74
N LYS A 201 -11.30 12.41 -13.60
CA LYS A 201 -12.12 13.47 -12.94
C LYS A 201 -11.44 14.30 -11.84
N LEU A 202 -10.23 13.99 -11.41
CA LEU A 202 -9.49 14.90 -10.52
C LEU A 202 -8.89 16.06 -11.33
N LYS A 203 -9.56 17.21 -11.30
CA LYS A 203 -9.14 18.43 -12.01
C LYS A 203 -7.91 19.05 -11.34
N GLY A 204 -7.13 19.82 -12.11
CA GLY A 204 -5.91 20.47 -11.62
C GLY A 204 -6.12 21.49 -10.49
N ASN A 205 -7.35 22.01 -10.33
CA ASN A 205 -7.73 22.94 -9.26
C ASN A 205 -8.14 22.23 -7.95
N HIS A 206 -8.14 20.89 -7.92
CA HIS A 206 -8.44 20.16 -6.70
C HIS A 206 -7.29 20.24 -5.70
N ARG A 207 -7.69 20.16 -4.44
CA ARG A 207 -6.85 20.23 -3.26
C ARG A 207 -6.88 18.89 -2.53
N TYR A 208 -5.80 18.54 -1.86
CA TYR A 208 -5.67 17.23 -1.24
C TYR A 208 -5.24 17.34 0.21
N LEU A 209 -5.78 16.45 1.05
CA LEU A 209 -5.35 16.25 2.43
C LEU A 209 -4.92 14.80 2.58
N LEU A 210 -3.69 14.57 3.00
CA LEU A 210 -3.20 13.24 3.37
C LEU A 210 -3.52 13.05 4.86
N LYS A 211 -4.49 12.19 5.20
CA LYS A 211 -4.88 11.91 6.60
C LYS A 211 -4.21 10.65 7.15
N ALA A 212 -3.90 9.68 6.29
CA ALA A 212 -3.37 8.40 6.75
C ALA A 212 -1.86 8.42 6.88
N GLU A 213 -1.39 7.81 7.97
CA GLU A 213 -0.08 7.18 8.00
C GLU A 213 -0.06 6.10 6.91
N LEU A 214 0.73 6.33 5.85
CA LEU A 214 1.06 5.27 4.91
C LEU A 214 1.58 4.07 5.71
N PRO A 215 1.15 2.82 5.44
CA PRO A 215 1.61 1.68 6.21
C PRO A 215 3.13 1.65 6.11
N SER A 216 3.86 1.88 7.21
CA SER A 216 5.32 1.80 7.17
C SER A 216 5.71 0.40 6.69
N LEU A 217 6.86 0.21 6.03
CA LEU A 217 7.35 -1.13 5.65
C LEU A 217 7.47 -2.03 6.88
N LYS A 218 7.70 -1.41 8.05
CA LYS A 218 7.67 -2.05 9.38
C LYS A 218 6.27 -2.47 9.85
N ALA A 219 5.20 -1.91 9.30
CA ALA A 219 3.82 -2.37 9.54
C ALA A 219 3.53 -3.75 8.92
N ARG A 220 4.44 -4.33 8.10
CA ARG A 220 4.43 -5.77 7.78
C ARG A 220 5.19 -6.64 8.77
N GLN A 221 6.04 -6.07 9.61
CA GLN A 221 6.59 -6.76 10.80
C GLN A 221 5.73 -6.54 12.06
N ARG A 222 4.73 -5.66 11.98
CA ARG A 222 3.74 -5.41 13.03
C ARG A 222 2.35 -5.61 12.46
N ALA A 223 1.88 -6.85 12.52
CA ALA A 223 0.48 -7.21 12.38
C ALA A 223 -0.37 -6.38 13.36
N GLY A 224 -0.75 -5.16 12.97
CA GLY A 224 -1.26 -4.13 13.88
C GLY A 224 -0.29 -3.79 15.02
N PRO A 225 -0.57 -2.77 15.84
CA PRO A 225 -0.02 -2.73 17.18
C PRO A 225 -0.78 -3.76 18.01
N THR A 226 -0.37 -5.03 17.94
CA THR A 226 -0.53 -5.86 19.14
C THR A 226 0.31 -5.19 20.20
N THR A 227 -0.33 -4.64 21.23
CA THR A 227 0.38 -4.27 22.44
C THR A 227 1.20 -5.49 22.88
N ARG A 228 2.37 -5.30 23.52
CA ARG A 228 3.17 -6.43 24.04
C ARG A 228 2.29 -7.45 24.78
N VAL A 229 1.32 -6.94 25.53
CA VAL A 229 0.24 -7.70 26.17
C VAL A 229 -0.53 -8.60 25.20
N GLN A 230 -1.05 -8.08 24.08
CA GLN A 230 -1.79 -8.91 23.12
C GLN A 230 -0.89 -9.90 22.37
N ALA A 231 0.38 -9.55 22.11
CA ALA A 231 1.34 -10.49 21.53
C ALA A 231 1.61 -11.66 22.49
N ASP A 232 1.86 -11.35 23.76
CA ASP A 232 2.03 -12.32 24.83
C ASP A 232 0.74 -13.17 24.98
N SER A 233 -0.45 -12.55 24.96
CA SER A 233 -1.73 -13.28 25.01
C SER A 233 -1.95 -14.21 23.81
N MET A 234 -1.52 -13.83 22.61
CA MET A 234 -1.59 -14.72 21.43
C MET A 234 -0.59 -15.87 21.53
N GLU A 235 0.63 -15.62 22.00
CA GLU A 235 1.62 -16.68 22.21
C GLU A 235 1.15 -17.67 23.28
N GLN A 236 0.61 -17.18 24.39
CA GLN A 236 0.00 -17.99 25.44
C GLN A 236 -1.21 -18.77 24.92
N ALA A 237 -2.06 -18.16 24.09
CA ALA A 237 -3.18 -18.84 23.45
C ALA A 237 -2.74 -19.96 22.49
N ILE A 238 -1.64 -19.75 21.75
CA ILE A 238 -1.05 -20.79 20.88
C ILE A 238 -0.52 -21.95 21.73
N LYS A 239 0.26 -21.65 22.78
CA LYS A 239 0.79 -22.66 23.72
C LYS A 239 -0.33 -23.46 24.37
N ALA A 240 -1.37 -22.81 24.88
CA ALA A 240 -2.55 -23.46 25.43
C ALA A 240 -3.24 -24.35 24.41
N LEU A 241 -3.45 -23.86 23.19
CA LEU A 241 -4.13 -24.64 22.14
C LEU A 241 -3.32 -25.89 21.76
N GLU A 242 -2.00 -25.81 21.73
CA GLU A 242 -1.10 -26.94 21.48
C GLU A 242 -1.04 -27.92 22.67
N ALA A 243 -1.01 -27.43 23.91
CA ALA A 243 -1.01 -28.26 25.11
C ALA A 243 -2.33 -29.03 25.26
N VAL A 244 -3.46 -28.35 25.07
CA VAL A 244 -4.79 -28.97 25.08
C VAL A 244 -4.94 -29.96 23.91
N TYR A 245 -4.36 -29.65 22.75
CA TYR A 245 -4.29 -30.61 21.65
C TYR A 245 -3.50 -31.86 22.03
N ALA A 246 -2.36 -31.74 22.70
CA ALA A 246 -1.58 -32.88 23.16
C ALA A 246 -2.34 -33.75 24.19
N GLN A 247 -3.21 -33.15 25.01
CA GLN A 247 -4.03 -33.87 26.00
C GLN A 247 -5.21 -34.62 25.38
N PHE A 248 -5.89 -34.03 24.41
CA PHE A 248 -7.14 -34.59 23.85
C PHE A 248 -6.94 -35.35 22.55
N SER A 249 -5.96 -34.98 21.72
CA SER A 249 -5.70 -35.65 20.45
C SER A 249 -4.96 -36.98 20.68
N PRO A 250 -5.29 -38.05 19.93
CA PRO A 250 -6.27 -38.13 18.83
C PRO A 250 -7.70 -38.51 19.26
N ALA A 251 -7.93 -38.76 20.55
CA ALA A 251 -9.18 -39.35 21.06
C ALA A 251 -10.39 -38.43 20.92
N LYS A 252 -10.21 -37.13 21.19
CA LYS A 252 -11.25 -36.11 21.08
C LYS A 252 -10.84 -34.97 20.14
N LYS A 253 -11.84 -34.31 19.55
CA LYS A 253 -11.66 -33.19 18.63
C LYS A 253 -12.40 -31.94 19.11
N VAL A 254 -11.70 -30.81 19.11
CA VAL A 254 -12.28 -29.49 19.38
C VAL A 254 -12.66 -28.85 18.04
N LYS A 255 -13.93 -28.45 17.89
CA LYS A 255 -14.35 -27.64 16.73
C LYS A 255 -13.78 -26.23 16.84
N LYS A 256 -13.48 -25.62 15.68
CA LYS A 256 -13.03 -24.23 15.60
C LYS A 256 -13.97 -23.26 16.31
N ALA A 257 -15.28 -23.45 16.18
CA ALA A 257 -16.28 -22.60 16.85
C ALA A 257 -16.21 -22.70 18.39
N THR A 258 -16.04 -23.91 18.93
CA THR A 258 -15.86 -24.17 20.36
C THR A 258 -14.58 -23.53 20.87
N ALA A 259 -13.47 -23.68 20.13
CA ALA A 259 -12.20 -23.05 20.47
C ALA A 259 -12.29 -21.52 20.43
N VAL A 260 -12.93 -20.95 19.41
CA VAL A 260 -13.19 -19.50 19.32
C VAL A 260 -13.93 -19.01 20.55
N ALA A 261 -15.02 -19.68 20.96
CA ALA A 261 -15.84 -19.25 22.10
C ALA A 261 -15.04 -19.19 23.42
N VAL A 262 -14.17 -20.17 23.65
CA VAL A 262 -13.40 -20.27 24.90
C VAL A 262 -12.16 -19.37 24.89
N PHE A 263 -11.37 -19.38 23.82
CA PHE A 263 -10.10 -18.66 23.78
C PHE A 263 -10.26 -17.14 23.62
N VAL A 264 -11.31 -16.68 22.92
CA VAL A 264 -11.65 -15.24 22.86
C VAL A 264 -11.93 -14.71 24.26
N SER A 265 -12.69 -15.46 25.06
CA SER A 265 -13.03 -15.07 26.43
C SER A 265 -11.84 -15.11 27.39
N LEU A 266 -11.02 -16.17 27.36
CA LEU A 266 -9.93 -16.35 28.34
C LEU A 266 -8.68 -15.52 28.04
N PHE A 267 -8.34 -15.32 26.76
CA PHE A 267 -7.12 -14.60 26.38
C PHE A 267 -7.39 -13.13 25.96
N GLY A 268 -8.63 -12.66 26.06
CA GLY A 268 -9.02 -11.30 25.68
C GLY A 268 -8.74 -10.98 24.20
N LEU A 269 -8.84 -11.99 23.33
CA LEU A 269 -8.52 -11.88 21.90
C LEU A 269 -9.77 -11.54 21.08
N SER A 270 -9.62 -10.80 19.98
CA SER A 270 -10.73 -10.69 19.02
C SER A 270 -10.95 -12.03 18.31
N LYS A 271 -12.21 -12.30 17.91
CA LYS A 271 -12.54 -13.48 17.07
C LYS A 271 -11.65 -13.55 15.82
N THR A 272 -11.45 -12.42 15.15
CA THR A 272 -10.62 -12.34 13.95
C THR A 272 -9.15 -12.68 14.22
N SER A 273 -8.58 -12.21 15.33
CA SER A 273 -7.21 -12.52 15.75
C SER A 273 -7.04 -14.01 16.04
N PHE A 274 -8.01 -14.63 16.72
CA PHE A 274 -7.97 -16.06 16.96
C PHE A 274 -8.03 -16.86 15.65
N GLU A 275 -8.97 -16.53 14.76
CA GLU A 275 -9.18 -17.30 13.53
C GLU A 275 -8.05 -17.16 12.50
N LYS A 276 -7.47 -15.96 12.36
CA LYS A 276 -6.42 -15.68 11.37
C LYS A 276 -5.01 -16.01 11.86
N THR A 277 -4.78 -15.99 13.17
CA THR A 277 -3.45 -16.18 13.78
C THR A 277 -3.41 -17.44 14.64
N VAL A 278 -4.04 -17.44 15.82
CA VAL A 278 -3.93 -18.55 16.80
C VAL A 278 -4.31 -19.90 16.20
N TRP A 279 -5.49 -19.99 15.56
CA TRP A 279 -5.97 -21.22 14.95
C TRP A 279 -5.13 -21.66 13.74
N LYS A 280 -4.49 -20.73 13.05
CA LYS A 280 -3.69 -20.97 11.83
C LYS A 280 -2.24 -21.34 12.13
N ASP A 281 -1.70 -20.84 13.23
CA ASP A 281 -0.29 -20.98 13.57
C ASP A 281 -0.05 -22.15 14.55
N ALA A 282 -1.03 -22.51 15.39
CA ALA A 282 -0.91 -23.64 16.33
C ALA A 282 -0.74 -25.00 15.64
N LYS A 283 0.08 -25.91 16.17
CA LYS A 283 0.33 -27.24 15.59
C LYS A 283 -0.78 -28.24 15.93
N VAL A 284 -2.00 -28.03 15.40
CA VAL A 284 -3.21 -28.85 15.66
C VAL A 284 -3.79 -29.53 14.39
N PRO A 285 -2.99 -30.33 13.65
CA PRO A 285 -3.33 -30.78 12.30
C PRO A 285 -4.61 -31.62 12.21
N LEU A 286 -4.92 -32.49 13.19
CA LEU A 286 -6.11 -33.34 13.15
C LEU A 286 -7.41 -32.56 13.38
N TRP A 287 -7.35 -31.47 14.14
CA TRP A 287 -8.52 -30.63 14.41
C TRP A 287 -8.87 -29.70 13.25
N ARG A 288 -7.89 -29.39 12.38
CA ARG A 288 -8.10 -28.60 11.17
C ARG A 288 -8.76 -29.35 10.02
N LYS A 289 -8.69 -30.68 10.00
CA LYS A 289 -9.29 -31.49 8.93
C LYS A 289 -10.82 -31.31 8.94
N GLN A 290 -11.39 -31.02 7.78
CA GLN A 290 -12.85 -31.01 7.60
C GLN A 290 -13.40 -32.42 7.76
N GLY A 291 -14.54 -32.55 8.43
CA GLY A 291 -15.20 -33.83 8.69
C GLY A 291 -16.08 -33.77 9.94
N THR A 292 -17.19 -34.49 9.90
CA THR A 292 -18.15 -34.62 11.00
C THR A 292 -17.49 -35.40 12.14
N VAL A 293 -17.58 -34.86 13.36
CA VAL A 293 -17.09 -35.51 14.58
C VAL A 293 -18.32 -36.08 15.28
N PRO A 294 -18.35 -37.38 15.63
CA PRO A 294 -19.38 -37.93 16.49
C PRO A 294 -19.45 -37.18 17.83
N ASP A 295 -20.66 -36.94 18.35
CA ASP A 295 -20.88 -36.10 19.54
C ASP A 295 -20.13 -36.63 20.80
N ASP A 296 -19.90 -37.93 20.90
CA ASP A 296 -19.13 -38.59 21.97
C ASP A 296 -17.62 -38.32 21.90
N ARG A 297 -17.13 -37.83 20.76
CA ARG A 297 -15.71 -37.49 20.50
C ARG A 297 -15.47 -36.00 20.35
N GLU A 298 -16.51 -35.18 20.48
CA GLU A 298 -16.38 -33.73 20.50
C GLU A 298 -16.09 -33.23 21.92
N VAL A 299 -15.09 -32.35 22.05
CA VAL A 299 -14.82 -31.68 23.32
C VAL A 299 -15.83 -30.56 23.50
N SER A 300 -16.59 -30.61 24.59
CA SER A 300 -17.53 -29.56 24.97
C SER A 300 -16.81 -28.28 25.43
N VAL A 301 -17.54 -27.16 25.44
CA VAL A 301 -17.04 -25.87 25.98
C VAL A 301 -16.58 -26.02 27.43
N ALA A 302 -17.31 -26.78 28.24
CA ALA A 302 -17.00 -26.98 29.66
C ALA A 302 -15.71 -27.78 29.86
N GLU A 303 -15.54 -28.89 29.13
CA GLU A 303 -14.31 -29.71 29.19
C GLU A 303 -13.08 -28.91 28.69
N LEU A 304 -13.24 -28.16 27.61
CA LEU A 304 -12.16 -27.31 27.08
C LEU A 304 -11.74 -26.24 28.09
N ARG A 305 -12.71 -25.62 28.77
CA ARG A 305 -12.44 -24.61 29.79
C ARG A 305 -11.75 -25.20 31.02
N ALA A 306 -12.19 -26.38 31.48
CA ALA A 306 -11.58 -27.05 32.62
C ALA A 306 -10.10 -27.42 32.36
N ALA A 307 -9.78 -27.94 31.17
CA ALA A 307 -8.41 -28.24 30.78
C ALA A 307 -7.52 -26.98 30.76
N LEU A 308 -8.03 -25.87 30.25
CA LEU A 308 -7.30 -24.59 30.22
C LEU A 308 -7.08 -24.00 31.61
N VAL A 309 -8.04 -24.13 32.52
CA VAL A 309 -7.88 -23.71 33.93
C VAL A 309 -6.79 -24.54 34.61
N GLY A 310 -6.78 -25.86 34.39
CA GLY A 310 -5.72 -26.73 34.91
C GLY A 310 -4.32 -26.34 34.43
N LEU A 311 -4.17 -25.94 33.16
CA LEU A 311 -2.90 -25.45 32.60
C LEU A 311 -2.45 -24.11 33.20
N ASN A 312 -3.39 -23.30 33.70
CA ASN A 312 -3.08 -22.05 34.40
C ASN A 312 -2.61 -22.31 35.84
N GLU A 313 -3.24 -23.27 36.51
CA GLU A 313 -2.88 -23.68 37.88
C GLU A 313 -1.50 -24.34 37.94
N THR A 314 -1.07 -25.04 36.89
CA THR A 314 0.28 -25.61 36.78
C THR A 314 1.35 -24.60 36.34
N GLY A 315 0.95 -23.38 35.97
CA GLY A 315 1.84 -22.34 35.47
C GLY A 315 2.39 -22.58 34.06
N GLU A 316 1.87 -23.58 33.34
CA GLU A 316 2.28 -23.89 31.96
C GLU A 316 1.79 -22.84 30.96
N VAL A 317 0.65 -22.21 31.27
CA VAL A 317 0.07 -21.11 30.50
C VAL A 317 -0.40 -20.04 31.46
N SER A 318 -0.28 -18.76 31.09
CA SER A 318 -0.84 -17.66 31.87
C SER A 318 -1.85 -16.88 31.04
N PHE A 319 -3.04 -16.67 31.61
CA PHE A 319 -4.06 -15.78 31.04
C PHE A 319 -4.68 -14.88 32.12
N ARG A 320 -5.35 -13.80 31.66
CA ARG A 320 -5.94 -12.75 32.50
C ARG A 320 -7.26 -13.18 33.14
#